data_AF-A0A6G8CUN0-F1
#
_entry.id   AF-A0A6G8CUN0-F1
#
_cell.length_a   1.000
_cell.length_b   1.000
_cell.length_c   1.000
_cell.angle_alpha   90.00
_cell.angle_beta   90.00
_cell.angle_gamma   90.00
#
_symmetry.space_group_name_H-M   'P 1'
#
loop_
_entity.id
_entity.type
_entity.pdbx_description
1 polymer ?
#
loop_
_entity_poly.entity_id
_entity_poly.type
_entity_poly.pdbx_seq_one_letter_code
_entity_poly.pdbx_strand_id
1 'polypeptide(L)'
;MKSIFEKINELSSAKIAEFNLGKFEYAFIDKDPIFVNKLLPLIGTSLAKESFQADVMRAYTEGCMNEKAAILKEFEAKRGHPTAAMFYTPQLDLVEKRLAIKTIQQLIDHLKNYLNEYPGTLEIFNNSYKYIHNEDGSSYIEENYVNYRIGCILYSKHQSIKGRIEMLDLKYSKVVESEYEKIGIDIRKEDTQFSKYSLVSLNNNIQIFNDKDSQTIRDERIGRHFWINVPRKLLSSIEALIEKGMLSEIAFRIDYISKYVPAMEEMEFGAPLRLKISSLPKLSKFYSTDKYENNLWIHHDAEKLSLTFEELMEDFEVAGDDIVTQVIHLEYSSKDDDFFITHLDHEFIIYTLDSYQERLSNANIKGHRKIKTFKIDNSMIPFNISIGGDLFLLQVLDSYFKNDDLIREYFEKIN
;
A
#
# COMPACT_ATOMS: atom_id res chain seq x y z
N MET A 1 -6.07 -14.39 20.14
CA MET A 1 -5.68 -12.97 20.12
C MET A 1 -6.47 -12.16 19.07
N LYS A 2 -6.59 -12.61 17.81
CA LYS A 2 -7.41 -11.98 16.75
C LYS A 2 -8.78 -11.43 17.25
N SER A 3 -9.59 -12.24 17.91
CA SER A 3 -10.91 -11.86 18.46
C SER A 3 -10.89 -10.85 19.63
N ILE A 4 -9.72 -10.52 20.18
CA ILE A 4 -9.52 -9.42 21.13
C ILE A 4 -9.21 -8.13 20.36
N PHE A 5 -8.35 -8.22 19.34
CA PHE A 5 -8.04 -7.09 18.46
C PHE A 5 -9.25 -6.61 17.65
N GLU A 6 -10.12 -7.52 17.20
CA GLU A 6 -11.40 -7.19 16.57
C GLU A 6 -12.28 -6.34 17.50
N LYS A 7 -12.38 -6.71 18.78
CA LYS A 7 -13.15 -5.96 19.78
C LYS A 7 -12.53 -4.60 20.12
N ILE A 8 -11.19 -4.49 20.10
CA ILE A 8 -10.49 -3.20 20.22
C ILE A 8 -10.77 -2.31 19.00
N ASN A 9 -10.86 -2.88 17.79
CA ASN A 9 -11.25 -2.12 16.58
C ASN A 9 -12.69 -1.61 16.66
N GLU A 10 -13.59 -2.33 17.32
CA GLU A 10 -15.00 -1.97 17.54
C GLU A 10 -15.21 -0.90 18.62
N LEU A 11 -14.20 -0.59 19.43
CA LEU A 11 -14.29 0.49 20.44
C LEU A 11 -14.66 1.81 19.77
N SER A 12 -15.72 2.43 20.31
CA SER A 12 -16.21 3.75 19.91
C SER A 12 -16.59 4.53 21.17
N SER A 13 -16.02 5.71 21.31
CA SER A 13 -16.36 6.67 22.37
C SER A 13 -16.08 8.08 21.85
N ALA A 14 -16.77 9.08 22.39
CA ALA A 14 -16.48 10.48 22.06
C ALA A 14 -15.03 10.85 22.43
N LYS A 15 -14.53 10.31 23.56
CA LYS A 15 -13.14 10.50 24.01
C LYS A 15 -12.10 9.95 23.03
N ILE A 16 -12.36 8.85 22.32
CA ILE A 16 -11.46 8.33 21.28
C ILE A 16 -11.35 9.31 20.10
N ALA A 17 -12.40 10.08 19.78
CA ALA A 17 -12.35 11.09 18.73
C ALA A 17 -11.63 12.39 19.15
N GLU A 18 -11.53 12.64 20.47
CA GLU A 18 -10.74 13.74 21.05
C GLU A 18 -9.28 13.34 21.32
N PHE A 19 -8.96 12.04 21.29
CA PHE A 19 -7.61 11.51 21.47
C PHE A 19 -6.92 11.29 20.12
N ASN A 20 -5.78 11.97 19.92
CA ASN A 20 -4.90 11.73 18.77
C ASN A 20 -4.12 10.40 18.85
N LEU A 21 -4.38 9.56 19.87
CA LEU A 21 -3.74 8.26 20.06
C LEU A 21 -4.61 7.15 19.47
N GLY A 22 -3.98 6.14 18.85
CA GLY A 22 -4.70 5.05 18.20
C GLY A 22 -5.56 4.23 19.18
N LYS A 23 -6.64 3.60 18.69
CA LYS A 23 -7.61 2.85 19.53
C LYS A 23 -6.98 1.85 20.51
N PHE A 24 -5.87 1.24 20.14
CA PHE A 24 -5.14 0.27 20.96
C PHE A 24 -4.40 0.92 22.14
N GLU A 25 -3.85 2.10 21.91
CA GLU A 25 -3.18 2.92 22.93
C GLU A 25 -4.22 3.56 23.87
N TYR A 26 -5.32 4.07 23.32
CA TYR A 26 -6.47 4.49 24.14
C TYR A 26 -6.96 3.33 25.03
N ALA A 27 -7.16 2.12 24.49
CA ALA A 27 -7.62 0.97 25.27
C ALA A 27 -6.65 0.58 26.41
N PHE A 28 -5.34 0.78 26.22
CA PHE A 28 -4.34 0.59 27.28
C PHE A 28 -4.47 1.66 28.37
N ILE A 29 -4.53 2.94 28.00
CA ILE A 29 -4.52 4.08 28.93
C ILE A 29 -5.87 4.25 29.65
N ASP A 30 -7.00 4.01 28.99
CA ASP A 30 -8.35 3.98 29.58
C ASP A 30 -8.58 2.75 30.49
N LYS A 31 -7.60 1.83 30.58
CA LYS A 31 -7.69 0.56 31.32
C LYS A 31 -8.88 -0.29 30.89
N ASP A 32 -9.16 -0.30 29.58
CA ASP A 32 -10.33 -0.98 29.03
C ASP A 32 -10.37 -2.46 29.46
N PRO A 33 -11.53 -3.01 29.89
CA PRO A 33 -11.62 -4.39 30.38
C PRO A 33 -11.23 -5.47 29.36
N ILE A 34 -11.28 -5.20 28.06
CA ILE A 34 -10.77 -6.08 27.00
C ILE A 34 -9.23 -6.05 27.01
N PHE A 35 -8.63 -4.89 27.23
CA PHE A 35 -7.19 -4.74 27.33
C PHE A 35 -6.66 -5.38 28.62
N VAL A 36 -7.13 -4.89 29.78
CA VAL A 36 -6.57 -5.24 31.10
C VAL A 36 -6.92 -6.66 31.52
N ASN A 37 -8.18 -7.09 31.36
CA ASN A 37 -8.63 -8.39 31.88
C ASN A 37 -8.48 -9.53 30.86
N LYS A 38 -8.14 -9.26 29.59
CA LYS A 38 -8.04 -10.30 28.55
C LYS A 38 -6.73 -10.24 27.78
N LEU A 39 -6.31 -9.08 27.28
CA LEU A 39 -5.09 -9.00 26.47
C LEU A 39 -3.81 -9.14 27.31
N LEU A 40 -3.67 -8.36 28.38
CA LEU A 40 -2.46 -8.39 29.23
C LEU A 40 -2.19 -9.79 29.84
N PRO A 41 -3.17 -10.50 30.44
CA PRO A 41 -2.94 -11.84 30.99
C PRO A 41 -2.67 -12.88 29.90
N LEU A 42 -3.29 -12.74 28.72
CA LEU A 42 -3.03 -13.63 27.58
C LEU A 42 -1.60 -13.48 27.06
N ILE A 43 -1.07 -12.25 26.96
CA ILE A 43 0.33 -12.01 26.57
C ILE A 43 1.27 -12.58 27.62
N GLY A 44 1.08 -12.23 28.90
CA GLY A 44 1.93 -12.70 30.00
C GLY A 44 2.01 -14.23 30.11
N THR A 45 0.88 -14.92 29.97
CA THR A 45 0.86 -16.40 29.96
C THR A 45 1.35 -17.03 28.66
N SER A 46 1.20 -16.36 27.52
CA SER A 46 1.68 -16.88 26.22
C SER A 46 3.18 -16.71 26.03
N LEU A 47 3.82 -15.75 26.70
CA LEU A 47 5.28 -15.56 26.68
C LEU A 47 6.09 -16.76 27.17
N ALA A 48 5.48 -17.69 27.91
CA ALA A 48 6.10 -18.96 28.28
C ALA A 48 6.19 -19.98 27.11
N LYS A 49 5.61 -19.70 25.94
CA LYS A 49 5.54 -20.62 24.79
C LYS A 49 6.47 -20.16 23.68
N GLU A 50 7.43 -21.00 23.29
CA GLU A 50 8.40 -20.72 22.21
C GLU A 50 7.72 -20.31 20.90
N SER A 51 6.61 -20.94 20.52
CA SER A 51 5.86 -20.60 19.30
C SER A 51 5.27 -19.19 19.32
N PHE A 52 4.88 -18.67 20.50
CA PHE A 52 4.42 -17.30 20.66
C PHE A 52 5.59 -16.31 20.66
N GLN A 53 6.69 -16.66 21.34
CA GLN A 53 7.93 -15.87 21.30
C GLN A 53 8.45 -15.69 19.87
N ALA A 54 8.44 -16.77 19.07
CA ALA A 54 8.83 -16.76 17.67
C ALA A 54 7.93 -15.87 16.81
N ASP A 55 6.60 -15.90 17.01
CA ASP A 55 5.69 -15.03 16.26
C ASP A 55 5.84 -13.54 16.62
N VAL A 56 6.07 -13.23 17.91
CA VAL A 56 6.43 -11.87 18.36
C VAL A 56 7.73 -11.40 17.72
N MET A 57 8.79 -12.22 17.76
CA MET A 57 10.10 -11.84 17.19
C MET A 57 10.06 -11.68 15.68
N ARG A 58 9.30 -12.52 14.97
CA ARG A 58 9.03 -12.39 13.55
C ARG A 58 8.31 -11.06 13.26
N ALA A 59 7.18 -10.80 13.91
CA ALA A 59 6.41 -9.56 13.73
C ALA A 59 7.22 -8.30 14.05
N TYR A 60 8.06 -8.36 15.09
CA TYR A 60 8.99 -7.29 15.47
C TYR A 60 10.04 -7.04 14.38
N THR A 61 10.65 -8.10 13.85
CA THR A 61 11.70 -8.03 12.83
C THR A 61 11.13 -7.52 11.51
N GLU A 62 10.00 -8.06 11.06
CA GLU A 62 9.23 -7.59 9.90
C GLU A 62 8.91 -6.09 10.02
N GLY A 63 8.40 -5.66 11.18
CA GLY A 63 8.11 -4.25 11.46
C GLY A 63 9.35 -3.35 11.36
N CYS A 64 10.48 -3.75 11.94
CA CYS A 64 11.72 -2.97 11.88
C CYS A 64 12.33 -2.95 10.46
N MET A 65 12.18 -4.02 9.66
CA MET A 65 12.62 -4.06 8.27
C MET A 65 11.79 -3.11 7.39
N ASN A 66 10.47 -3.11 7.55
CA ASN A 66 9.57 -2.21 6.85
C ASN A 66 9.85 -0.74 7.21
N GLU A 67 10.08 -0.45 8.50
CA GLU A 67 10.48 0.87 8.99
C GLU A 67 11.82 1.32 8.38
N LYS A 68 12.83 0.44 8.31
CA LYS A 68 14.10 0.73 7.64
C LYS A 68 13.91 1.02 6.15
N ALA A 69 13.10 0.22 5.45
CA ALA A 69 12.84 0.40 4.03
C ALA A 69 12.14 1.73 3.73
N ALA A 70 11.16 2.12 4.55
CA ALA A 70 10.49 3.42 4.45
C ALA A 70 11.47 4.59 4.68
N ILE A 71 12.31 4.53 5.72
CA ILE A 71 13.31 5.57 6.01
C ILE A 71 14.35 5.66 4.89
N LEU A 72 14.79 4.54 4.31
CA LEU A 72 15.73 4.53 3.19
C LEU A 72 15.11 5.13 1.92
N LYS A 73 13.85 4.76 1.58
CA LYS A 73 13.12 5.35 0.45
C LYS A 73 13.04 6.87 0.59
N GLU A 74 12.67 7.34 1.77
CA GLU A 74 12.58 8.76 2.12
C GLU A 74 13.94 9.49 2.07
N PHE A 75 15.00 8.85 2.57
CA PHE A 75 16.35 9.42 2.54
C PHE A 75 16.90 9.53 1.13
N GLU A 76 16.70 8.53 0.27
CA GLU A 76 17.11 8.57 -1.14
C GLU A 76 16.31 9.63 -1.92
N ALA A 77 14.99 9.69 -1.74
CA ALA A 77 14.13 10.71 -2.35
C ALA A 77 14.55 12.14 -1.97
N LYS A 78 15.12 12.33 -0.78
CA LYS A 78 15.59 13.62 -0.26
C LYS A 78 17.11 13.79 -0.27
N ARG A 79 17.87 12.89 -0.92
CA ARG A 79 19.35 12.86 -0.88
C ARG A 79 20.01 14.17 -1.36
N GLY A 80 19.35 14.92 -2.24
CA GLY A 80 19.78 16.24 -2.70
C GLY A 80 19.53 17.40 -1.71
N HIS A 81 18.78 17.19 -0.64
CA HIS A 81 18.49 18.21 0.36
C HIS A 81 19.60 18.27 1.43
N PRO A 82 20.19 19.45 1.72
CA PRO A 82 21.40 19.55 2.54
C PRO A 82 21.26 19.06 3.99
N THR A 83 20.02 18.91 4.50
CA THR A 83 19.75 18.41 5.86
C THR A 83 19.21 16.97 5.89
N ALA A 84 19.00 16.30 4.75
CA ALA A 84 18.37 14.97 4.74
C ALA A 84 19.17 13.94 5.56
N ALA A 85 20.49 13.90 5.39
CA ALA A 85 21.35 13.02 6.19
C ALA A 85 21.24 13.31 7.71
N MET A 86 21.19 14.59 8.09
CA MET A 86 21.03 14.97 9.50
C MET A 86 19.71 14.52 10.12
N PHE A 87 18.65 14.40 9.31
CA PHE A 87 17.33 13.97 9.77
C PHE A 87 17.16 12.44 9.76
N TYR A 88 17.59 11.77 8.68
CA TYR A 88 17.33 10.34 8.46
C TYR A 88 18.41 9.41 9.03
N THR A 89 19.69 9.79 9.08
CA THR A 89 20.74 8.93 9.64
C THR A 89 20.49 8.54 11.11
N PRO A 90 20.10 9.46 12.03
CA PRO A 90 19.78 9.07 13.41
C PRO A 90 18.60 8.10 13.53
N GLN A 91 17.66 8.13 12.59
CA GLN A 91 16.51 7.21 12.54
C GLN A 91 16.96 5.83 12.04
N LEU A 92 17.80 5.78 11.01
CA LEU A 92 18.42 4.53 10.54
C LEU A 92 19.25 3.87 11.66
N ASP A 93 20.09 4.62 12.37
CA ASP A 93 20.88 4.12 13.51
C ASP A 93 19.99 3.52 14.61
N LEU A 94 18.84 4.13 14.90
CA LEU A 94 17.89 3.63 15.89
C LEU A 94 17.22 2.34 15.44
N VAL A 95 16.83 2.24 14.17
CA VAL A 95 16.23 1.03 13.59
C VAL A 95 17.27 -0.09 13.46
N GLU A 96 18.53 0.21 13.16
CA GLU A 96 19.61 -0.79 13.14
C GLU A 96 19.93 -1.34 14.54
N LYS A 97 19.96 -0.49 15.57
CA LYS A 97 20.04 -0.94 16.98
C LYS A 97 18.87 -1.87 17.35
N ARG A 98 17.65 -1.55 16.89
CA ARG A 98 16.47 -2.41 17.07
C ARG A 98 16.57 -3.73 16.31
N LEU A 99 17.06 -3.71 15.07
CA LEU A 99 17.32 -4.91 14.26
C LEU A 99 18.44 -5.80 14.83
N ALA A 100 19.31 -5.28 15.70
CA ALA A 100 20.31 -6.07 16.42
C ALA A 100 19.70 -6.97 17.51
N ILE A 101 18.45 -6.74 17.93
CA ILE A 101 17.72 -7.59 18.89
C ILE A 101 17.31 -8.89 18.18
N LYS A 102 17.87 -10.03 18.59
CA LYS A 102 17.66 -11.35 17.95
C LYS A 102 16.82 -12.32 18.79
N THR A 103 16.65 -12.09 20.08
CA THR A 103 15.88 -12.98 20.96
C THR A 103 14.77 -12.23 21.71
N ILE A 104 13.72 -12.97 22.10
CA ILE A 104 12.62 -12.41 22.89
C ILE A 104 13.10 -11.84 24.24
N GLN A 105 14.13 -12.44 24.84
CA GLN A 105 14.72 -11.96 26.09
C GLN A 105 15.39 -10.60 25.90
N GLN A 106 16.19 -10.44 24.84
CA GLN A 106 16.78 -9.15 24.47
C GLN A 106 15.70 -8.09 24.19
N LEU A 107 14.60 -8.47 23.53
CA LEU A 107 13.46 -7.56 23.31
C LEU A 107 12.81 -7.15 24.63
N ILE A 108 12.53 -8.09 25.53
CA ILE A 108 11.93 -7.82 26.84
C ILE A 108 12.83 -6.90 27.67
N ASP A 109 14.14 -7.15 27.70
CA ASP A 109 15.07 -6.36 28.51
C ASP A 109 15.29 -4.95 27.93
N HIS A 110 15.31 -4.81 26.60
CA HIS A 110 15.23 -3.51 25.94
C HIS A 110 13.93 -2.76 26.30
N LEU A 111 12.78 -3.43 26.23
CA LEU A 111 11.48 -2.81 26.55
C LEU A 111 11.35 -2.41 28.03
N LYS A 112 11.93 -3.16 28.97
CA LYS A 112 12.01 -2.77 30.40
C LYS A 112 12.85 -1.51 30.59
N ASN A 113 13.98 -1.40 29.91
CA ASN A 113 14.88 -0.25 30.03
C ASN A 113 14.42 0.96 29.22
N TYR A 114 13.55 0.78 28.22
CA TYR A 114 13.12 1.82 27.28
C TYR A 114 12.57 3.07 27.98
N LEU A 115 11.73 2.93 29.02
CA LEU A 115 11.20 4.07 29.75
C LEU A 115 12.28 4.83 30.56
N ASN A 116 13.36 4.16 30.95
CA ASN A 116 14.51 4.79 31.62
C ASN A 116 15.45 5.48 30.62
N GLU A 117 15.63 4.89 29.42
CA GLU A 117 16.41 5.48 28.33
C GLU A 117 15.69 6.70 27.70
N TYR A 118 14.36 6.67 27.64
CA TYR A 118 13.51 7.68 27.01
C TYR A 118 12.40 8.17 27.99
N PRO A 119 12.75 8.89 29.07
CA PRO A 119 11.79 9.26 30.13
C PRO A 119 10.62 10.11 29.64
N GLY A 120 10.81 10.91 28.58
CA GLY A 120 9.71 11.65 27.94
C GLY A 120 8.59 10.75 27.39
N THR A 121 8.86 9.48 27.09
CA THR A 121 7.83 8.51 26.72
C THR A 121 6.88 8.24 27.88
N LEU A 122 7.39 8.05 29.10
CA LEU A 122 6.56 7.85 30.29
C LEU A 122 5.72 9.10 30.59
N GLU A 123 6.31 10.29 30.42
CA GLU A 123 5.60 11.57 30.57
C GLU A 123 4.41 11.70 29.61
N ILE A 124 4.58 11.37 28.32
CA ILE A 124 3.51 11.40 27.31
C ILE A 124 2.36 10.46 27.70
N PHE A 125 2.67 9.21 28.07
CA PHE A 125 1.65 8.24 28.51
C PHE A 125 0.95 8.70 29.80
N ASN A 126 1.69 9.22 30.78
CA ASN A 126 1.13 9.67 32.06
C ASN A 126 0.27 10.93 31.90
N ASN A 127 0.64 11.86 31.03
CA ASN A 127 -0.20 13.03 30.70
C ASN A 127 -1.52 12.60 30.05
N SER A 128 -1.46 11.62 29.14
CA SER A 128 -2.64 11.02 28.51
C SER A 128 -3.52 10.29 29.54
N TYR A 129 -2.91 9.57 30.48
CA TYR A 129 -3.60 8.90 31.58
C TYR A 129 -4.30 9.90 32.52
N LYS A 130 -3.59 10.96 32.92
CA LYS A 130 -4.12 12.07 33.74
C LYS A 130 -5.32 12.74 33.11
N TYR A 131 -5.32 12.94 31.79
CA TYR A 131 -6.49 13.50 31.08
C TYR A 131 -7.74 12.61 31.21
N ILE A 132 -7.57 11.29 31.19
CA ILE A 132 -8.69 10.34 31.23
C ILE A 132 -9.20 10.12 32.66
N HIS A 133 -8.28 9.95 33.63
CA HIS A 133 -8.61 9.50 35.00
C HIS A 133 -8.45 10.57 36.10
N ASN A 134 -7.82 11.72 35.81
CA ASN A 134 -7.43 12.77 36.78
C ASN A 134 -6.50 12.31 37.92
N GLU A 135 -5.76 11.21 37.73
CA GLU A 135 -4.78 10.68 38.69
C GLU A 135 -3.45 10.33 37.99
N ASP A 136 -2.37 10.08 38.75
CA ASP A 136 -1.09 9.68 38.18
C ASP A 136 -1.07 8.20 37.79
N GLY A 137 -0.72 7.92 36.53
CA GLY A 137 -0.72 6.57 35.95
C GLY A 137 0.65 5.91 35.87
N SER A 138 1.73 6.54 36.35
CA SER A 138 3.11 6.14 36.04
C SER A 138 3.37 4.66 36.37
N SER A 139 3.01 4.23 37.59
CA SER A 139 3.22 2.84 38.02
C SER A 139 2.42 1.83 37.18
N TYR A 140 1.16 2.16 36.80
CA TYR A 140 0.37 1.31 35.91
C TYR A 140 1.03 1.19 34.53
N ILE A 141 1.56 2.30 34.00
CA ILE A 141 2.25 2.33 32.71
C ILE A 141 3.51 1.46 32.79
N GLU A 142 4.38 1.69 33.77
CA GLU A 142 5.65 0.96 33.97
C GLU A 142 5.43 -0.56 34.14
N GLU A 143 4.52 -0.97 35.03
CA GLU A 143 4.21 -2.38 35.30
C GLU A 143 3.74 -3.14 34.05
N ASN A 144 3.02 -2.46 33.15
CA ASN A 144 2.36 -3.09 32.01
C ASN A 144 3.03 -2.79 30.66
N TYR A 145 4.05 -1.92 30.62
CA TYR A 145 4.65 -1.40 29.39
C TYR A 145 5.17 -2.50 28.45
N VAL A 146 5.84 -3.51 28.99
CA VAL A 146 6.39 -4.62 28.18
C VAL A 146 5.28 -5.39 27.49
N ASN A 147 4.22 -5.74 28.22
CA ASN A 147 3.06 -6.45 27.68
C ASN A 147 2.26 -5.57 26.70
N TYR A 148 2.13 -4.27 26.98
CA TYR A 148 1.56 -3.29 26.07
C TYR A 148 2.32 -3.25 24.73
N ARG A 149 3.65 -3.08 24.76
CA ARG A 149 4.50 -2.99 23.55
C ARG A 149 4.53 -4.29 22.75
N ILE A 150 4.52 -5.46 23.39
CA ILE A 150 4.34 -6.76 22.71
C ILE A 150 2.95 -6.84 22.07
N GLY A 151 1.93 -6.33 22.76
CA GLY A 151 0.59 -6.14 22.22
C GLY A 151 0.58 -5.27 20.96
N CYS A 152 1.27 -4.11 20.97
CA CYS A 152 1.41 -3.23 19.81
C CYS A 152 2.01 -3.95 18.60
N ILE A 153 3.11 -4.70 18.79
CA ILE A 153 3.78 -5.45 17.71
C ILE A 153 2.80 -6.41 17.03
N LEU A 154 2.08 -7.21 17.82
CA LEU A 154 1.12 -8.19 17.30
C LEU A 154 -0.14 -7.52 16.72
N TYR A 155 -0.55 -6.38 17.27
CA TYR A 155 -1.69 -5.61 16.78
C TYR A 155 -1.40 -4.91 15.45
N SER A 156 -0.21 -4.33 15.27
CA SER A 156 0.23 -3.75 13.99
C SER A 156 0.31 -4.82 12.90
N LYS A 157 0.83 -6.01 13.21
CA LYS A 157 0.77 -7.17 12.30
C LYS A 157 -0.67 -7.54 11.93
N HIS A 158 -1.58 -7.60 12.91
CA HIS A 158 -3.00 -7.85 12.65
C HIS A 158 -3.67 -6.76 11.81
N GLN A 159 -3.37 -5.48 12.04
CA GLN A 159 -3.88 -4.37 11.24
C GLN A 159 -3.36 -4.42 9.79
N SER A 160 -2.07 -4.71 9.59
CA SER A 160 -1.50 -4.88 8.24
C SER A 160 -2.21 -5.99 7.45
N ILE A 161 -2.37 -7.17 8.05
CA ILE A 161 -3.10 -8.30 7.47
C ILE A 161 -4.56 -7.91 7.18
N LYS A 162 -5.24 -7.25 8.12
CA LYS A 162 -6.63 -6.81 7.96
C LYS A 162 -6.79 -5.77 6.86
N GLY A 163 -5.90 -4.77 6.78
CA GLY A 163 -5.93 -3.73 5.75
C GLY A 163 -5.75 -4.31 4.35
N ARG A 164 -4.83 -5.27 4.19
CA ARG A 164 -4.68 -6.03 2.94
C ARG A 164 -5.94 -6.81 2.59
N ILE A 165 -6.54 -7.54 3.52
CA ILE A 165 -7.80 -8.27 3.28
C ILE A 165 -8.94 -7.30 2.90
N GLU A 166 -9.10 -6.18 3.61
CA GLU A 166 -10.14 -5.18 3.30
C GLU A 166 -9.94 -4.50 1.94
N MET A 167 -8.68 -4.30 1.49
CA MET A 167 -8.34 -3.84 0.15
C MET A 167 -8.76 -4.88 -0.92
N LEU A 168 -8.53 -6.16 -0.67
CA LEU A 168 -8.91 -7.23 -1.59
C LEU A 168 -10.42 -7.50 -1.59
N ASP A 169 -11.12 -7.29 -0.49
CA ASP A 169 -12.57 -7.57 -0.38
C ASP A 169 -13.49 -6.46 -0.90
N LEU A 170 -12.94 -5.48 -1.64
CA LEU A 170 -13.69 -4.38 -2.25
C LEU A 170 -14.60 -3.65 -1.24
N LYS A 171 -14.18 -3.57 0.04
CA LYS A 171 -15.00 -3.07 1.15
C LYS A 171 -15.67 -1.72 0.84
N TYR A 172 -14.94 -0.83 0.17
CA TYR A 172 -15.40 0.50 -0.18
C TYR A 172 -16.39 0.56 -1.35
N SER A 173 -16.49 -0.46 -2.22
CA SER A 173 -17.50 -0.46 -3.28
C SER A 173 -18.92 -0.48 -2.71
N LYS A 174 -19.15 -1.24 -1.64
CA LYS A 174 -20.43 -1.22 -0.90
C LYS A 174 -20.71 0.13 -0.24
N VAL A 175 -19.66 0.87 0.14
CA VAL A 175 -19.81 2.23 0.71
C VAL A 175 -20.11 3.23 -0.40
N VAL A 176 -19.47 3.13 -1.58
CA VAL A 176 -19.79 3.93 -2.77
C VAL A 176 -21.25 3.72 -3.15
N GLU A 177 -21.67 2.46 -3.31
CA GLU A 177 -23.05 2.06 -3.62
C GLU A 177 -24.04 2.70 -2.64
N SER A 178 -23.80 2.60 -1.33
CA SER A 178 -24.65 3.22 -0.30
C SER A 178 -24.65 4.77 -0.34
N GLU A 179 -23.56 5.43 -0.76
CA GLU A 179 -23.56 6.90 -0.91
C GLU A 179 -24.37 7.37 -2.13
N TYR A 180 -24.39 6.60 -3.23
CA TYR A 180 -25.26 6.88 -4.39
C TYR A 180 -26.73 6.53 -4.12
N GLU A 181 -27.02 5.42 -3.43
CA GLU A 181 -28.39 5.05 -3.02
C GLU A 181 -29.07 6.17 -2.20
N LYS A 182 -28.32 6.87 -1.34
CA LYS A 182 -28.82 8.00 -0.52
C LYS A 182 -29.36 9.18 -1.34
N ILE A 183 -28.92 9.32 -2.59
CA ILE A 183 -29.44 10.33 -3.54
C ILE A 183 -30.35 9.72 -4.62
N GLY A 184 -30.72 8.44 -4.48
CA GLY A 184 -31.61 7.73 -5.41
C GLY A 184 -30.93 7.24 -6.70
N ILE A 185 -29.59 7.22 -6.75
CA ILE A 185 -28.83 6.73 -7.91
C ILE A 185 -28.43 5.27 -7.71
N ASP A 186 -28.76 4.43 -8.70
CA ASP A 186 -28.26 3.06 -8.80
C ASP A 186 -26.99 3.04 -9.67
N ILE A 187 -25.84 3.19 -9.03
CA ILE A 187 -24.55 3.24 -9.73
C ILE A 187 -24.23 1.94 -10.50
N ARG A 188 -24.80 0.77 -10.12
CA ARG A 188 -24.61 -0.47 -10.89
C ARG A 188 -25.38 -0.47 -12.22
N LYS A 189 -26.37 0.41 -12.38
CA LYS A 189 -27.07 0.64 -13.66
C LYS A 189 -26.46 1.80 -14.46
N GLU A 190 -26.00 2.86 -13.79
CA GLU A 190 -25.40 4.02 -14.48
C GLU A 190 -23.98 3.75 -14.97
N ASP A 191 -23.16 3.02 -14.19
CA ASP A 191 -21.76 2.77 -14.47
C ASP A 191 -21.50 1.28 -14.73
N THR A 192 -21.16 0.96 -15.98
CA THR A 192 -20.90 -0.42 -16.43
C THR A 192 -19.58 -0.97 -15.87
N GLN A 193 -18.57 -0.14 -15.63
CA GLN A 193 -17.32 -0.55 -15.00
C GLN A 193 -17.53 -0.78 -13.49
N PHE A 194 -18.42 -0.01 -12.85
CA PHE A 194 -18.80 -0.25 -11.46
C PHE A 194 -19.59 -1.55 -11.30
N SER A 195 -20.56 -1.78 -12.21
CA SER A 195 -21.34 -3.01 -12.25
C SER A 195 -20.47 -4.26 -12.41
N LYS A 196 -19.46 -4.20 -13.30
CA LYS A 196 -18.62 -5.35 -13.68
C LYS A 196 -17.37 -5.54 -12.83
N TYR A 197 -16.76 -4.45 -12.34
CA TYR A 197 -15.45 -4.45 -11.68
C TYR A 197 -15.40 -3.65 -10.37
N SER A 198 -16.49 -2.97 -9.97
CA SER A 198 -16.50 -2.02 -8.84
C SER A 198 -15.52 -0.84 -8.99
N LEU A 199 -15.21 -0.46 -10.23
CA LEU A 199 -14.45 0.76 -10.56
C LEU A 199 -15.42 1.90 -10.87
N VAL A 200 -15.12 3.13 -10.48
CA VAL A 200 -15.91 4.32 -10.83
C VAL A 200 -15.31 4.99 -12.06
N SER A 201 -16.08 5.08 -13.14
CA SER A 201 -15.71 5.75 -14.39
C SER A 201 -15.76 7.27 -14.27
N LEU A 202 -14.71 7.97 -14.73
CA LEU A 202 -14.79 9.40 -14.97
C LEU A 202 -15.87 9.71 -16.01
N ASN A 203 -16.57 10.82 -15.79
CA ASN A 203 -17.62 11.34 -16.65
C ASN A 203 -17.84 12.82 -16.33
N ASN A 204 -18.78 13.48 -17.01
CA ASN A 204 -19.02 14.93 -16.86
C ASN A 204 -19.35 15.40 -15.42
N ASN A 205 -19.76 14.50 -14.51
CA ASN A 205 -20.02 14.81 -13.11
C ASN A 205 -18.82 14.56 -12.17
N ILE A 206 -17.78 13.85 -12.65
CA ILE A 206 -16.67 13.34 -11.85
C ILE A 206 -15.36 13.93 -12.33
N GLN A 207 -14.69 14.68 -11.46
CA GLN A 207 -13.43 15.37 -11.76
C GLN A 207 -12.29 14.80 -10.91
N ILE A 208 -11.06 14.81 -11.45
CA ILE A 208 -9.84 14.51 -10.71
C ILE A 208 -9.47 15.74 -9.86
N PHE A 209 -9.02 15.50 -8.63
CA PHE A 209 -8.45 16.47 -7.71
C PHE A 209 -7.07 15.97 -7.28
N ASN A 210 -6.06 16.37 -8.05
CA ASN A 210 -4.67 15.95 -7.94
C ASN A 210 -3.75 17.14 -7.60
N ASP A 211 -3.79 17.58 -6.34
CA ASP A 211 -2.97 18.69 -5.84
C ASP A 211 -1.85 18.19 -4.92
N LYS A 212 -1.28 19.04 -4.06
CA LYS A 212 -0.22 18.61 -3.13
C LYS A 212 -0.74 17.70 -2.02
N ASP A 213 -2.01 17.85 -1.68
CA ASP A 213 -2.65 17.35 -0.47
C ASP A 213 -3.82 16.38 -0.81
N SER A 214 -4.10 16.14 -2.09
CA SER A 214 -5.20 15.30 -2.62
C SER A 214 -4.76 14.37 -3.77
N GLN A 215 -5.14 13.08 -3.68
CA GLN A 215 -5.19 12.14 -4.80
C GLN A 215 -6.60 11.52 -4.86
N THR A 216 -7.58 12.33 -5.27
CA THR A 216 -9.00 11.94 -5.23
C THR A 216 -9.72 12.21 -6.55
N ILE A 217 -10.83 11.52 -6.77
CA ILE A 217 -11.86 11.93 -7.72
C ILE A 217 -13.10 12.37 -6.94
N ARG A 218 -13.84 13.36 -7.43
CA ARG A 218 -15.05 13.86 -6.76
C ARG A 218 -16.21 13.87 -7.74
N ASP A 219 -17.33 13.27 -7.32
CA ASP A 219 -18.61 13.38 -8.02
C ASP A 219 -19.44 14.52 -7.41
N GLU A 220 -19.76 15.54 -8.21
CA GLU A 220 -20.51 16.72 -7.76
C GLU A 220 -21.97 16.42 -7.37
N ARG A 221 -22.55 15.30 -7.80
CA ARG A 221 -23.92 14.89 -7.47
C ARG A 221 -24.07 14.50 -6.00
N ILE A 222 -23.00 13.98 -5.39
CA ILE A 222 -22.94 13.57 -3.97
C ILE A 222 -22.04 14.48 -3.11
N GLY A 223 -21.19 15.29 -3.74
CA GLY A 223 -20.25 16.19 -3.04
C GLY A 223 -19.21 15.45 -2.19
N ARG A 224 -18.78 14.26 -2.60
CA ARG A 224 -17.80 13.42 -1.87
C ARG A 224 -16.52 13.23 -2.65
N HIS A 225 -15.42 13.13 -1.91
CA HIS A 225 -14.12 12.81 -2.46
C HIS A 225 -13.88 11.31 -2.28
N PHE A 226 -13.56 10.65 -3.37
CA PHE A 226 -13.22 9.25 -3.47
C PHE A 226 -11.71 9.13 -3.68
N TRP A 227 -11.01 8.47 -2.76
CA TRP A 227 -9.59 8.22 -2.89
C TRP A 227 -9.32 7.12 -3.88
N ILE A 228 -8.33 7.36 -4.74
CA ILE A 228 -7.86 6.43 -5.76
C ILE A 228 -6.39 6.10 -5.46
N ASN A 229 -6.02 4.82 -5.53
CA ASN A 229 -4.64 4.39 -5.30
C ASN A 229 -3.84 4.44 -6.60
N VAL A 230 -3.63 5.66 -7.11
CA VAL A 230 -2.86 5.96 -8.32
C VAL A 230 -1.83 7.03 -7.97
N PRO A 231 -0.52 6.73 -8.07
CA PRO A 231 0.53 7.68 -7.70
C PRO A 231 0.42 9.03 -8.44
N ARG A 232 0.74 10.11 -7.73
CA ARG A 232 0.48 11.50 -8.15
C ARG A 232 1.09 11.86 -9.50
N LYS A 233 2.33 11.44 -9.78
CA LYS A 233 3.02 11.65 -11.06
C LYS A 233 2.28 10.97 -12.20
N LEU A 234 1.83 9.72 -12.00
CA LEU A 234 1.03 9.00 -12.98
C LEU A 234 -0.35 9.65 -13.17
N LEU A 235 -1.01 10.07 -12.09
CA LEU A 235 -2.30 10.77 -12.14
C LEU A 235 -2.18 12.11 -12.91
N SER A 236 -1.09 12.85 -12.70
CA SER A 236 -0.77 14.08 -13.45
C SER A 236 -0.55 13.81 -14.94
N SER A 237 0.08 12.68 -15.27
CA SER A 237 0.25 12.25 -16.66
C SER A 237 -1.07 11.79 -17.30
N ILE A 238 -1.96 11.17 -16.54
CA ILE A 238 -3.33 10.83 -16.96
C ILE A 238 -4.14 12.09 -17.25
N GLU A 239 -4.12 13.10 -16.37
CA GLU A 239 -4.77 14.40 -16.60
C GLU A 239 -4.26 15.06 -17.88
N ALA A 240 -2.94 15.10 -18.09
CA ALA A 240 -2.33 15.63 -19.31
C ALA A 240 -2.68 14.85 -20.59
N LEU A 241 -3.05 13.57 -20.50
CA LEU A 241 -3.56 12.77 -21.63
C LEU A 241 -5.04 13.07 -21.91
N ILE A 242 -5.84 13.29 -20.87
CA ILE A 242 -7.25 13.69 -20.97
C ILE A 242 -7.35 15.08 -21.61
N GLU A 243 -6.57 16.06 -21.14
CA GLU A 243 -6.53 17.42 -21.74
C GLU A 243 -6.14 17.42 -23.22
N LYS A 244 -5.29 16.48 -23.64
CA LYS A 244 -4.88 16.29 -25.04
C LYS A 244 -5.88 15.50 -25.88
N GLY A 245 -6.98 15.01 -25.30
CA GLY A 245 -7.95 14.16 -25.97
C GLY A 245 -7.41 12.78 -26.37
N MET A 246 -6.32 12.32 -25.74
CA MET A 246 -5.67 11.02 -26.03
C MET A 246 -6.22 9.89 -25.16
N LEU A 247 -6.89 10.24 -24.06
CA LEU A 247 -7.57 9.35 -23.14
C LEU A 247 -9.03 9.81 -23.02
N SER A 248 -9.98 8.89 -23.24
CA SER A 248 -11.42 9.19 -23.28
C SER A 248 -12.21 8.45 -22.19
N GLU A 249 -11.85 7.20 -21.91
CA GLU A 249 -12.49 6.35 -20.90
C GLU A 249 -11.46 5.85 -19.88
N ILE A 250 -11.66 6.22 -18.61
CA ILE A 250 -10.88 5.73 -17.48
C ILE A 250 -11.79 5.49 -16.27
N ALA A 251 -11.51 4.42 -15.52
CA ALA A 251 -12.19 4.07 -14.29
C ALA A 251 -11.19 3.69 -13.18
N PHE A 252 -11.51 4.06 -11.94
CA PHE A 252 -10.65 3.86 -10.78
C PHE A 252 -11.32 3.05 -9.67
N ARG A 253 -10.53 2.24 -8.96
CA ARG A 253 -10.95 1.60 -7.71
C ARG A 253 -10.96 2.65 -6.60
N ILE A 254 -12.04 2.67 -5.83
CA ILE A 254 -12.17 3.58 -4.69
C ILE A 254 -11.70 2.88 -3.43
N ASP A 255 -10.66 3.42 -2.79
CA ASP A 255 -9.99 2.83 -1.63
C ASP A 255 -10.34 3.56 -0.31
N TYR A 256 -10.97 4.74 -0.38
CA TYR A 256 -11.57 5.43 0.76
C TYR A 256 -12.57 6.50 0.29
N ILE A 257 -13.51 6.90 1.16
CA ILE A 257 -14.52 7.94 0.88
C ILE A 257 -14.54 8.96 2.02
N SER A 258 -14.44 10.25 1.67
CA SER A 258 -14.43 11.35 2.64
C SER A 258 -15.36 12.51 2.25
N LYS A 259 -15.71 13.34 3.24
CA LYS A 259 -16.38 14.63 3.02
C LYS A 259 -15.41 15.78 2.73
N TYR A 260 -14.17 15.63 3.18
CA TYR A 260 -13.11 16.63 3.09
C TYR A 260 -11.86 15.97 2.51
N VAL A 261 -11.05 16.73 1.77
CA VAL A 261 -9.69 16.33 1.39
C VAL A 261 -8.86 16.16 2.67
N PRO A 262 -8.37 14.96 3.01
CA PRO A 262 -7.41 14.76 4.08
C PRO A 262 -6.01 15.11 3.55
N ALA A 263 -5.39 16.17 4.07
CA ALA A 263 -4.04 16.55 3.66
C ALA A 263 -3.01 15.51 4.11
N MET A 264 -2.22 14.99 3.16
CA MET A 264 -1.08 14.10 3.40
C MET A 264 0.10 14.52 2.52
N GLU A 265 1.24 14.87 3.14
CA GLU A 265 2.41 15.40 2.41
C GLU A 265 3.34 14.29 1.88
N GLU A 266 3.29 13.97 0.58
CA GLU A 266 4.40 13.30 -0.14
C GLU A 266 4.58 13.91 -1.57
N MET A 267 5.80 13.85 -2.14
CA MET A 267 6.17 14.47 -3.43
C MET A 267 7.15 13.60 -4.26
N GLU A 268 7.08 13.66 -5.61
CA GLU A 268 7.75 12.75 -6.56
C GLU A 268 8.43 13.47 -7.77
N PHE A 269 9.53 12.91 -8.35
CA PHE A 269 10.21 13.24 -9.65
C PHE A 269 11.09 12.03 -10.12
N GLY A 270 11.55 11.80 -11.37
CA GLY A 270 11.31 12.39 -12.72
C GLY A 270 12.58 12.50 -13.62
N ALA A 271 12.83 11.64 -14.64
CA ALA A 271 13.87 11.85 -15.70
C ALA A 271 13.79 10.97 -17.02
N PRO A 272 14.21 11.48 -18.22
CA PRO A 272 13.76 11.03 -19.57
C PRO A 272 14.60 10.00 -20.39
N LEU A 273 13.95 9.23 -21.29
CA LEU A 273 14.47 8.82 -22.64
C LEU A 273 13.33 8.42 -23.63
N ARG A 274 13.61 8.08 -24.91
CA ARG A 274 12.61 7.93 -26.02
C ARG A 274 12.69 6.57 -26.75
N LEU A 275 11.60 6.14 -27.43
CA LEU A 275 11.38 4.73 -27.86
C LEU A 275 10.94 4.50 -29.33
N LYS A 276 11.19 3.28 -29.85
CA LYS A 276 10.51 2.61 -31.00
C LYS A 276 10.27 1.12 -30.66
N ILE A 277 9.15 0.55 -31.09
CA ILE A 277 8.52 -0.67 -30.48
C ILE A 277 8.65 -1.95 -31.34
N SER A 278 9.00 -1.84 -32.62
CA SER A 278 8.82 -2.89 -33.64
C SER A 278 9.76 -4.12 -33.56
N SER A 279 10.41 -4.38 -32.41
CA SER A 279 11.47 -5.39 -32.26
C SER A 279 11.37 -6.29 -31.01
N LEU A 280 10.26 -6.24 -30.27
CA LEU A 280 10.10 -7.00 -29.02
C LEU A 280 9.82 -8.51 -29.26
N PRO A 281 10.38 -9.43 -28.42
CA PRO A 281 10.15 -10.86 -28.53
C PRO A 281 8.90 -11.34 -27.75
N LYS A 282 8.30 -12.45 -28.21
CA LYS A 282 7.04 -13.04 -27.71
C LYS A 282 6.97 -13.30 -26.19
N LEU A 283 8.12 -13.57 -25.56
CA LEU A 283 8.24 -13.73 -24.12
C LEU A 283 9.63 -13.27 -23.68
N SER A 284 9.69 -12.36 -22.71
CA SER A 284 10.92 -12.00 -22.00
C SER A 284 10.77 -12.33 -20.52
N LYS A 285 11.84 -12.82 -19.90
CA LYS A 285 11.93 -13.04 -18.45
C LYS A 285 13.27 -12.46 -17.99
N PHE A 286 13.20 -11.38 -17.22
CA PHE A 286 14.34 -10.76 -16.56
C PHE A 286 14.40 -11.24 -15.11
N TYR A 287 15.61 -11.38 -14.57
CA TYR A 287 15.86 -11.82 -13.20
C TYR A 287 17.00 -11.01 -12.59
N SER A 288 16.89 -10.65 -11.30
CA SER A 288 17.98 -9.92 -10.64
C SER A 288 19.20 -10.82 -10.45
N THR A 289 20.40 -10.29 -10.73
CA THR A 289 21.67 -10.98 -10.47
C THR A 289 21.92 -11.22 -8.99
N ASP A 290 21.34 -10.38 -8.13
CA ASP A 290 21.53 -10.41 -6.68
C ASP A 290 20.42 -11.21 -5.98
N LYS A 291 19.25 -11.34 -6.62
CA LYS A 291 18.08 -12.12 -6.16
C LYS A 291 17.39 -12.84 -7.31
N TYR A 292 17.75 -14.10 -7.55
CA TYR A 292 17.24 -14.90 -8.68
C TYR A 292 15.71 -15.11 -8.66
N GLU A 293 15.05 -15.00 -7.50
CA GLU A 293 13.60 -15.15 -7.37
C GLU A 293 12.82 -13.85 -7.70
N ASN A 294 13.48 -12.70 -7.78
CA ASN A 294 12.89 -11.48 -8.33
C ASN A 294 12.88 -11.55 -9.85
N ASN A 295 11.68 -11.57 -10.44
CA ASN A 295 11.47 -11.84 -11.86
C ASN A 295 10.43 -10.89 -12.49
N LEU A 296 10.81 -10.20 -13.56
CA LEU A 296 9.90 -9.46 -14.42
C LEU A 296 9.57 -10.30 -15.66
N TRP A 297 8.31 -10.74 -15.76
CA TRP A 297 7.80 -11.49 -16.92
C TRP A 297 7.07 -10.56 -17.87
N ILE A 298 7.42 -10.61 -19.16
CA ILE A 298 6.81 -9.78 -20.19
C ILE A 298 6.33 -10.70 -21.31
N HIS A 299 5.01 -10.86 -21.42
CA HIS A 299 4.37 -11.61 -22.48
C HIS A 299 3.90 -10.68 -23.59
N HIS A 300 4.33 -10.95 -24.82
CA HIS A 300 3.93 -10.19 -26.00
C HIS A 300 3.15 -11.10 -26.96
N ASP A 301 1.83 -10.90 -27.01
CA ASP A 301 0.98 -11.56 -27.99
C ASP A 301 0.78 -10.63 -29.20
N ALA A 302 1.67 -10.78 -30.19
CA ALA A 302 1.64 -10.00 -31.42
C ALA A 302 0.45 -10.33 -32.35
N GLU A 303 -0.27 -11.43 -32.13
CA GLU A 303 -1.51 -11.75 -32.88
C GLU A 303 -2.71 -11.00 -32.29
N LYS A 304 -2.75 -10.86 -30.96
CA LYS A 304 -3.76 -10.06 -30.25
C LYS A 304 -3.38 -8.59 -30.06
N LEU A 305 -2.17 -8.20 -30.47
CA LEU A 305 -1.58 -6.89 -30.22
C LEU A 305 -1.66 -6.50 -28.72
N SER A 306 -1.22 -7.41 -27.85
CA SER A 306 -1.25 -7.19 -26.40
C SER A 306 0.10 -7.47 -25.73
N LEU A 307 0.40 -6.70 -24.68
CA LEU A 307 1.57 -6.84 -23.83
C LEU A 307 1.10 -7.00 -22.38
N THR A 308 1.70 -7.94 -21.66
CA THR A 308 1.41 -8.16 -20.24
C THR A 308 2.71 -8.24 -19.47
N PHE A 309 2.87 -7.37 -18.49
CA PHE A 309 3.99 -7.34 -17.57
C PHE A 309 3.50 -7.90 -16.22
N GLU A 310 4.20 -8.87 -15.64
CA GLU A 310 3.93 -9.41 -14.30
C GLU A 310 5.21 -9.41 -13.47
N GLU A 311 5.15 -8.79 -12.30
CA GLU A 311 6.23 -8.80 -11.31
C GLU A 311 6.02 -9.95 -10.31
N LEU A 312 7.02 -10.84 -10.22
CA LEU A 312 7.13 -11.85 -9.17
C LEU A 312 8.35 -11.49 -8.29
N MET A 313 8.23 -11.65 -6.98
CA MET A 313 9.31 -11.32 -6.03
C MET A 313 9.59 -12.47 -5.05
N GLU A 314 10.81 -12.49 -4.53
CA GLU A 314 11.20 -13.32 -3.38
C GLU A 314 10.44 -12.89 -2.11
N ASP A 315 10.35 -11.57 -1.87
CA ASP A 315 9.59 -10.94 -0.79
C ASP A 315 8.14 -10.60 -1.21
N PHE A 316 7.46 -11.59 -1.80
CA PHE A 316 6.09 -11.47 -2.30
C PHE A 316 5.09 -10.97 -1.25
N GLU A 317 4.10 -10.17 -1.68
CA GLU A 317 3.12 -9.61 -0.76
C GLU A 317 2.09 -10.66 -0.32
N VAL A 318 2.04 -10.93 0.98
CA VAL A 318 1.05 -11.86 1.56
C VAL A 318 -0.16 -11.10 2.10
N ALA A 319 -1.36 -11.54 1.73
CA ALA A 319 -2.63 -11.02 2.20
C ALA A 319 -3.50 -12.14 2.77
N GLY A 320 -3.42 -12.35 4.10
CA GLY A 320 -3.99 -13.54 4.73
C GLY A 320 -3.06 -14.73 4.53
N ASP A 321 -3.56 -15.78 3.87
CA ASP A 321 -2.77 -16.96 3.47
C ASP A 321 -2.43 -16.95 1.95
N ASP A 322 -2.89 -15.92 1.22
CA ASP A 322 -2.71 -15.77 -0.23
C ASP A 322 -1.54 -14.85 -0.59
N ILE A 323 -0.93 -15.10 -1.75
CA ILE A 323 0.15 -14.32 -2.35
C ILE A 323 -0.40 -13.39 -3.42
N VAL A 324 0.02 -12.13 -3.40
CA VAL A 324 -0.42 -11.09 -4.33
C VAL A 324 0.74 -10.67 -5.23
N THR A 325 0.53 -10.71 -6.55
CA THR A 325 1.43 -10.15 -7.57
C THR A 325 0.77 -8.97 -8.27
N GLN A 326 1.58 -8.18 -8.97
CA GLN A 326 1.11 -7.02 -9.73
C GLN A 326 1.27 -7.26 -11.23
N VAL A 327 0.25 -6.91 -12.00
CA VAL A 327 0.20 -7.08 -13.45
C VAL A 327 -0.24 -5.80 -14.14
N ILE A 328 0.56 -5.33 -15.10
CA ILE A 328 0.16 -4.32 -16.07
C ILE A 328 -0.19 -5.05 -17.37
N HIS A 329 -1.44 -4.96 -17.80
CA HIS A 329 -1.90 -5.49 -19.08
C HIS A 329 -2.26 -4.35 -20.02
N LEU A 330 -1.82 -4.41 -21.27
CA LEU A 330 -2.17 -3.43 -22.29
C LEU A 330 -2.48 -4.09 -23.63
N GLU A 331 -3.41 -3.49 -24.36
CA GLU A 331 -3.65 -3.77 -25.77
C GLU A 331 -3.29 -2.52 -26.59
N TYR A 332 -2.89 -2.74 -27.83
CA TYR A 332 -2.46 -1.66 -28.72
C TYR A 332 -2.99 -1.84 -30.14
N SER A 333 -3.06 -0.72 -30.85
CA SER A 333 -3.24 -0.69 -32.30
C SER A 333 -1.96 -0.18 -32.96
N SER A 334 -1.70 -0.63 -34.18
CA SER A 334 -0.70 -0.02 -35.07
C SER A 334 -1.41 0.77 -36.15
N LYS A 335 -0.83 1.92 -36.49
CA LYS A 335 -1.21 2.73 -37.64
C LYS A 335 0.07 3.20 -38.31
N ASP A 336 0.31 2.68 -39.51
CA ASP A 336 1.60 2.80 -40.20
C ASP A 336 2.74 2.26 -39.30
N ASP A 337 3.82 3.03 -39.09
CA ASP A 337 4.95 2.68 -38.20
C ASP A 337 4.70 3.04 -36.72
N ASP A 338 3.59 3.72 -36.39
CA ASP A 338 3.28 4.21 -35.04
C ASP A 338 2.34 3.25 -34.28
N PHE A 339 2.62 3.10 -32.98
CA PHE A 339 1.86 2.23 -32.07
C PHE A 339 1.16 3.07 -31.01
N PHE A 340 -0.12 2.77 -30.77
CA PHE A 340 -1.00 3.46 -29.83
C PHE A 340 -1.57 2.46 -28.84
N ILE A 341 -1.35 2.69 -27.54
CA ILE A 341 -2.04 1.96 -26.48
C ILE A 341 -3.51 2.32 -26.60
N THR A 342 -4.37 1.29 -26.70
CA THR A 342 -5.82 1.42 -26.78
C THR A 342 -6.50 1.06 -25.46
N HIS A 343 -5.93 0.09 -24.74
CA HIS A 343 -6.39 -0.37 -23.45
C HIS A 343 -5.20 -0.55 -22.49
N LEU A 344 -5.38 -0.20 -21.21
CA LEU A 344 -4.36 -0.35 -20.17
C LEU A 344 -5.02 -0.59 -18.81
N ASP A 345 -4.69 -1.72 -18.19
CA ASP A 345 -5.17 -2.16 -16.88
C ASP A 345 -4.01 -2.40 -15.91
N HIS A 346 -4.19 -2.05 -14.64
CA HIS A 346 -3.38 -2.58 -13.54
C HIS A 346 -4.22 -3.54 -12.67
N GLU A 347 -3.74 -4.76 -12.52
CA GLU A 347 -4.38 -5.83 -11.75
C GLU A 347 -3.48 -6.33 -10.62
N PHE A 348 -4.07 -6.57 -9.46
CA PHE A 348 -3.54 -7.53 -8.49
C PHE A 348 -3.99 -8.94 -8.89
N ILE A 349 -3.05 -9.88 -8.95
CA ILE A 349 -3.33 -11.31 -9.17
C ILE A 349 -3.06 -12.06 -7.87
N ILE A 350 -4.00 -12.91 -7.47
CA ILE A 350 -3.98 -13.59 -6.18
C ILE A 350 -3.78 -15.09 -6.39
N TYR A 351 -2.74 -15.63 -5.78
CA TYR A 351 -2.29 -17.02 -5.87
C TYR A 351 -2.34 -17.66 -4.47
N THR A 352 -2.62 -18.96 -4.41
CA THR A 352 -2.23 -19.76 -3.23
C THR A 352 -0.72 -20.00 -3.28
N LEU A 353 -0.08 -20.29 -2.14
CA LEU A 353 1.36 -20.60 -2.06
C LEU A 353 1.81 -21.64 -3.11
N ASP A 354 1.09 -22.75 -3.23
CA ASP A 354 1.40 -23.82 -4.19
C ASP A 354 1.33 -23.32 -5.64
N SER A 355 0.26 -22.59 -6.00
CA SER A 355 0.11 -22.04 -7.36
C SER A 355 1.13 -20.95 -7.68
N TYR A 356 1.62 -20.21 -6.68
CA TYR A 356 2.70 -19.25 -6.87
C TYR A 356 4.05 -19.94 -7.13
N GLN A 357 4.36 -21.02 -6.39
CA GLN A 357 5.56 -21.82 -6.63
C GLN A 357 5.57 -22.43 -8.03
N GLU A 358 4.42 -22.93 -8.52
CA GLU A 358 4.29 -23.35 -9.92
C GLU A 358 4.47 -22.17 -10.89
N ARG A 359 3.87 -21.00 -10.61
CA ARG A 359 3.96 -19.78 -11.44
C ARG A 359 5.40 -19.26 -11.62
N LEU A 360 6.28 -19.40 -10.63
CA LEU A 360 7.71 -19.04 -10.74
C LEU A 360 8.43 -19.80 -11.87
N SER A 361 8.00 -21.04 -12.13
CA SER A 361 8.57 -21.92 -13.16
C SER A 361 7.76 -21.97 -14.47
N ASN A 362 6.44 -21.69 -14.42
CA ASN A 362 5.53 -21.82 -15.56
C ASN A 362 4.65 -20.56 -15.73
N ALA A 363 4.84 -19.87 -16.86
CA ALA A 363 4.11 -18.64 -17.23
C ALA A 363 2.59 -18.80 -17.35
N ASN A 364 2.09 -20.03 -17.54
CA ASN A 364 0.68 -20.28 -17.87
C ASN A 364 -0.21 -20.51 -16.64
N ILE A 365 0.38 -20.61 -15.44
CA ILE A 365 -0.36 -20.73 -14.19
C ILE A 365 -1.09 -19.41 -13.94
N LYS A 366 -2.38 -19.49 -13.60
CA LYS A 366 -3.22 -18.31 -13.34
C LYS A 366 -3.55 -18.24 -11.87
N GLY A 367 -3.47 -17.04 -11.30
CA GLY A 367 -4.03 -16.78 -9.97
C GLY A 367 -5.52 -17.11 -9.93
N HIS A 368 -5.98 -17.55 -8.76
CA HIS A 368 -7.38 -17.97 -8.55
C HIS A 368 -8.34 -16.77 -8.50
N ARG A 369 -7.83 -15.55 -8.25
CA ARG A 369 -8.61 -14.30 -8.22
C ARG A 369 -7.79 -13.15 -8.83
N LYS A 370 -8.49 -12.20 -9.46
CA LYS A 370 -7.93 -10.95 -10.03
C LYS A 370 -8.69 -9.74 -9.48
N ILE A 371 -8.02 -8.62 -9.28
CA ILE A 371 -8.62 -7.36 -8.84
C ILE A 371 -7.99 -6.19 -9.62
N LYS A 372 -8.80 -5.46 -10.38
CA LYS A 372 -8.37 -4.25 -11.09
C LYS A 372 -8.26 -3.06 -10.13
N THR A 373 -7.30 -2.17 -10.37
CA THR A 373 -7.08 -0.94 -9.59
C THR A 373 -7.41 0.30 -10.41
N PHE A 374 -6.99 0.34 -11.67
CA PHE A 374 -7.49 1.26 -12.68
C PHE A 374 -7.68 0.52 -14.01
N LYS A 375 -8.48 1.13 -14.89
CA LYS A 375 -8.76 0.65 -16.24
C LYS A 375 -8.88 1.82 -17.20
N ILE A 376 -8.13 1.80 -18.28
CA ILE A 376 -8.21 2.74 -19.41
C ILE A 376 -8.71 1.96 -20.63
N ASP A 377 -9.73 2.48 -21.30
CA ASP A 377 -10.29 1.92 -22.52
C ASP A 377 -10.31 3.00 -23.63
N ASN A 378 -10.51 2.56 -24.88
CA ASN A 378 -10.77 3.43 -26.05
C ASN A 378 -9.81 4.63 -26.19
N SER A 379 -8.55 4.41 -25.82
CA SER A 379 -7.49 5.41 -25.81
C SER A 379 -6.67 5.41 -27.10
N MET A 380 -5.89 6.47 -27.32
CA MET A 380 -5.02 6.67 -28.48
C MET A 380 -3.66 7.19 -27.99
N ILE A 381 -3.10 6.54 -26.97
CA ILE A 381 -1.89 7.00 -26.28
C ILE A 381 -0.65 6.51 -27.07
N PRO A 382 0.16 7.38 -27.68
CA PRO A 382 1.35 6.94 -28.41
C PRO A 382 2.36 6.29 -27.45
N PHE A 383 2.90 5.11 -27.77
CA PHE A 383 3.87 4.43 -26.90
C PHE A 383 5.12 5.26 -26.59
N ASN A 384 5.51 6.14 -27.52
CA ASN A 384 6.66 7.03 -27.40
C ASN A 384 6.34 8.38 -26.74
N ILE A 385 5.12 8.57 -26.20
CA ILE A 385 4.74 9.83 -25.56
C ILE A 385 5.52 10.04 -24.25
N SER A 386 6.14 11.21 -24.15
CA SER A 386 6.83 11.70 -22.96
C SER A 386 5.99 12.75 -22.28
N ILE A 387 5.79 12.61 -20.96
CA ILE A 387 5.04 13.56 -20.11
C ILE A 387 5.87 13.77 -18.83
N GLY A 388 6.09 15.03 -18.45
CA GLY A 388 6.98 15.37 -17.33
C GLY A 388 8.47 15.01 -17.55
N GLY A 389 8.84 14.62 -18.78
CA GLY A 389 10.14 14.07 -19.14
C GLY A 389 10.05 12.59 -19.55
N ASP A 390 9.19 11.81 -18.90
CA ASP A 390 9.36 10.36 -18.87
C ASP A 390 8.33 9.68 -19.78
N LEU A 391 8.66 8.49 -20.31
CA LEU A 391 7.71 7.72 -21.12
C LEU A 391 6.48 7.33 -20.30
N PHE A 392 5.26 7.51 -20.83
CA PHE A 392 4.05 7.19 -20.08
C PHE A 392 4.00 5.72 -19.62
N LEU A 393 4.37 4.77 -20.48
CA LEU A 393 4.40 3.35 -20.10
C LEU A 393 5.46 3.05 -19.01
N LEU A 394 6.60 3.74 -19.04
CA LEU A 394 7.61 3.61 -17.98
C LEU A 394 7.07 4.17 -16.66
N GLN A 395 6.44 5.34 -16.68
CA GLN A 395 5.79 5.91 -15.49
C GLN A 395 4.73 4.98 -14.90
N VAL A 396 3.98 4.25 -15.73
CA VAL A 396 3.04 3.22 -15.26
C VAL A 396 3.77 2.08 -14.57
N LEU A 397 4.83 1.54 -15.16
CA LEU A 397 5.59 0.42 -14.58
C LEU A 397 6.28 0.84 -13.26
N ASP A 398 7.01 1.96 -13.27
CA ASP A 398 7.69 2.55 -12.09
C ASP A 398 6.71 2.94 -10.96
N SER A 399 5.42 3.16 -11.26
CA SER A 399 4.41 3.53 -10.27
C SER A 399 3.90 2.35 -9.42
N TYR A 400 4.05 1.11 -9.92
CA TYR A 400 3.48 -0.06 -9.26
C TYR A 400 4.52 -1.13 -8.96
N PHE A 401 5.45 -1.40 -9.88
CA PHE A 401 6.47 -2.42 -9.70
C PHE A 401 7.64 -1.91 -8.82
N LYS A 402 8.39 -2.84 -8.24
CA LYS A 402 9.49 -2.55 -7.29
C LYS A 402 10.88 -2.92 -7.83
N ASN A 403 10.95 -3.71 -8.90
CA ASN A 403 12.20 -4.10 -9.55
C ASN A 403 12.66 -3.05 -10.58
N ASP A 404 12.90 -1.81 -10.13
CA ASP A 404 13.38 -0.67 -10.93
C ASP A 404 14.50 -1.07 -11.91
N ASP A 405 15.47 -1.86 -11.44
CA ASP A 405 16.61 -2.28 -12.25
C ASP A 405 16.22 -3.20 -13.41
N LEU A 406 15.24 -4.11 -13.23
CA LEU A 406 14.76 -5.01 -14.30
C LEU A 406 13.87 -4.28 -15.30
N ILE A 407 13.10 -3.28 -14.84
CA ILE A 407 12.33 -2.39 -15.70
C ILE A 407 13.33 -1.61 -16.57
N ARG A 408 14.36 -1.01 -15.96
CA ARG A 408 15.42 -0.29 -16.67
C ARG A 408 16.20 -1.19 -17.63
N GLU A 409 16.52 -2.43 -17.26
CA GLU A 409 17.17 -3.41 -18.15
C GLU A 409 16.33 -3.70 -19.40
N TYR A 410 15.01 -3.89 -19.24
CA TYR A 410 14.11 -4.07 -20.38
C TYR A 410 14.12 -2.87 -21.33
N PHE A 411 14.29 -1.65 -20.80
CA PHE A 411 14.44 -0.42 -21.56
C PHE A 411 15.92 -0.03 -21.86
N GLU A 412 16.91 -0.88 -21.58
CA GLU A 412 18.35 -0.52 -21.69
C GLU A 412 18.85 -0.55 -23.14
N LYS A 413 18.39 -1.50 -23.96
CA LYS A 413 18.87 -1.70 -25.34
C LYS A 413 18.17 -0.82 -26.37
N ILE A 414 17.74 0.36 -25.95
CA ILE A 414 17.05 1.36 -26.77
C ILE A 414 18.04 2.42 -27.28
N ASN A 415 19.22 1.94 -27.71
CA ASN A 415 20.31 2.71 -28.32
C ASN A 415 20.29 2.56 -29.85
#